data_AF-X1L5I3-F1
#
_entry.id   AF-X1L5I3-F1
#
_cell.length_a   1.000
_cell.length_b   1.000
_cell.length_c   1.000
_cell.angle_alpha   90.00
_cell.angle_beta   90.00
_cell.angle_gamma   90.00
#
_symmetry.space_group_name_H-M   'P 1'
#
loop_
_entity.id
_entity.type
_entity.pdbx_description
1 polymer ?
#
loop_
_entity_poly.entity_id
_entity_poly.type
_entity_poly.pdbx_seq_one_letter_code
_entity_poly.pdbx_strand_id
1 'polypeptide(L)'
;MKVKIKDLKPNVEFCSSDEDDKLTGKKIRGLICNPIYTGMGPFKPQFISDIEWIDCAKRMVEEEGLGQFLMNMLFVLRESLECLSFLLKEHKGEN
;
A
#
# COMPACT_ATOMS: atom_id res chain seq x y z
N MET A 1 4.94 -4.35 26.29
CA MET A 1 6.25 -4.48 25.61
C MET A 1 6.41 -3.30 24.66
N LYS A 2 7.46 -2.47 24.77
CA LYS A 2 7.68 -1.35 23.81
C LYS A 2 8.41 -1.90 22.59
N VAL A 3 7.70 -2.06 21.47
CA VAL A 3 8.33 -2.38 20.18
C VAL A 3 9.10 -1.15 19.68
N LYS A 4 10.37 -1.32 19.30
CA LYS A 4 11.15 -0.22 18.71
C LYS A 4 10.87 -0.19 17.21
N ILE A 5 10.61 1.00 16.67
CA ILE A 5 10.28 1.20 15.25
C ILE A 5 11.32 0.55 14.32
N LYS A 6 12.61 0.59 14.69
CA LYS A 6 13.72 -0.01 13.91
C LYS A 6 13.65 -1.53 13.75
N ASP A 7 12.88 -2.21 14.60
CA ASP A 7 12.76 -3.68 14.59
C ASP A 7 11.53 -4.12 13.77
N LEU A 8 10.67 -3.18 13.34
CA LEU A 8 9.52 -3.46 12.50
C LEU A 8 9.97 -3.73 11.06
N LYS A 9 9.30 -4.69 10.43
CA LYS A 9 9.45 -5.00 9.00
C LYS A 9 8.05 -5.07 8.38
N PRO A 10 7.91 -4.80 7.07
CA PRO A 10 6.65 -5.02 6.39
C PRO A 10 6.20 -6.48 6.57
N ASN A 11 4.92 -6.67 6.92
CA ASN A 11 4.30 -8.01 7.03
C ASN A 11 3.18 -8.21 5.98
N VAL A 12 3.04 -7.26 5.06
CA VAL A 12 2.15 -7.29 3.89
C VAL A 12 2.94 -7.57 2.62
N GLU A 13 2.21 -7.82 1.54
CA GLU A 13 2.77 -8.00 0.21
C GLU A 13 2.17 -6.91 -0.70
N PHE A 14 2.98 -6.37 -1.61
CA PHE A 14 2.48 -5.51 -2.67
C PHE A 14 1.72 -6.37 -3.69
N CYS A 15 0.56 -5.89 -4.14
CA CYS A 15 -0.22 -6.56 -5.17
C CYS A 15 0.19 -5.97 -6.52
N SER A 16 1.03 -6.70 -7.27
CA SER A 16 1.37 -6.30 -8.63
C SER A 16 0.22 -6.62 -9.58
N SER A 17 0.29 -6.09 -10.80
CA SER A 17 -0.68 -6.35 -11.87
C SER A 17 -0.30 -7.57 -12.73
N ASP A 18 0.61 -8.43 -12.26
CA ASP A 18 1.09 -9.57 -13.04
C ASP A 18 0.01 -10.67 -13.13
N GLU A 19 -0.16 -11.28 -14.31
CA GLU A 19 -1.26 -12.22 -14.58
C GLU A 19 -1.25 -13.49 -13.68
N ASP A 20 -0.06 -13.89 -13.20
CA ASP A 20 0.11 -15.05 -12.32
C ASP A 20 -0.01 -14.71 -10.82
N ASP A 21 -0.31 -13.45 -10.49
CA ASP A 21 -0.22 -12.95 -9.13
C ASP A 21 -1.46 -13.30 -8.29
N LYS A 22 -1.37 -14.41 -7.53
CA LYS A 22 -2.47 -14.86 -6.66
C LYS A 22 -2.77 -13.84 -5.57
N LEU A 23 -4.05 -13.49 -5.38
CA LEU A 23 -4.50 -12.62 -4.31
C LEU A 23 -4.42 -13.33 -2.94
N THR A 24 -3.36 -13.05 -2.17
CA THR A 24 -3.15 -13.59 -0.82
C THR A 24 -3.76 -12.67 0.24
N GLY A 25 -3.97 -13.18 1.46
CA GLY A 25 -4.39 -12.33 2.59
C GLY A 25 -3.39 -11.22 2.94
N LYS A 26 -2.10 -11.41 2.66
CA LYS A 26 -1.08 -10.36 2.85
C LYS A 26 -1.17 -9.28 1.79
N LYS A 27 -1.51 -9.63 0.55
CA LYS A 27 -1.80 -8.66 -0.51
C LYS A 27 -3.07 -7.88 -0.25
N ILE A 28 -4.13 -8.54 0.22
CA ILE A 28 -5.37 -7.85 0.63
C ILE A 28 -5.06 -6.81 1.71
N ARG A 29 -4.25 -7.16 2.72
CA ARG A 29 -3.81 -6.17 3.73
C ARG A 29 -2.98 -5.03 3.12
N GLY A 30 -2.10 -5.36 2.17
CA GLY A 30 -1.35 -4.36 1.41
C GLY A 30 -2.25 -3.40 0.64
N LEU A 31 -3.32 -3.90 0.01
CA LEU A 31 -4.34 -3.09 -0.67
C LEU A 31 -5.04 -2.15 0.33
N ILE A 32 -5.47 -2.68 1.48
CA ILE A 32 -6.23 -1.92 2.48
C ILE A 32 -5.39 -0.77 3.07
N CYS A 33 -4.12 -1.01 3.42
CA CYS A 33 -3.28 0.02 4.04
C CYS A 33 -2.67 1.02 3.03
N ASN A 34 -2.93 0.86 1.74
CA ASN A 34 -2.38 1.72 0.69
C ASN A 34 -3.33 2.90 0.38
N PRO A 35 -2.94 4.15 0.67
CA PRO A 35 -3.83 5.29 0.46
C PRO A 35 -3.94 5.73 -1.01
N ILE A 36 -3.23 5.11 -1.97
CA ILE A 36 -3.39 5.48 -3.38
C ILE A 36 -4.83 5.29 -3.88
N TYR A 37 -5.59 4.37 -3.28
CA TYR A 37 -6.97 4.09 -3.67
C TYR A 37 -7.93 5.25 -3.34
N THR A 38 -7.56 6.16 -2.44
CA THR A 38 -8.28 7.42 -2.23
C THR A 38 -7.99 8.46 -3.31
N GLY A 39 -7.16 8.12 -4.30
CA GLY A 39 -6.67 9.02 -5.31
C GLY A 39 -5.63 10.00 -4.78
N MET A 40 -4.83 9.57 -3.79
CA MET A 40 -3.70 10.32 -3.26
C MET A 40 -2.61 10.49 -4.34
N GLY A 41 -2.06 11.69 -4.47
CA GLY A 41 -0.98 11.98 -5.43
C GLY A 41 -1.44 11.83 -6.90
N PRO A 42 -0.65 11.18 -7.77
CA PRO A 42 -0.96 11.04 -9.19
C PRO A 42 -2.04 9.99 -9.50
N PHE A 43 -2.52 9.24 -8.51
CA PHE A 43 -3.38 8.06 -8.70
C PHE A 43 -4.87 8.39 -8.85
N LYS A 44 -5.23 9.33 -9.73
CA LYS A 44 -6.64 9.63 -10.04
C LYS A 44 -7.20 8.66 -11.11
N PRO A 45 -8.50 8.33 -11.09
CA PRO A 45 -9.54 8.81 -10.18
C PRO A 45 -9.50 8.14 -8.80
N GLN A 46 -10.22 8.72 -7.85
CA GLN A 46 -10.44 8.11 -6.54
C GLN A 46 -11.34 6.87 -6.69
N PHE A 47 -10.90 5.73 -6.14
CA PHE A 47 -11.65 4.46 -6.18
C PHE A 47 -12.48 4.23 -4.91
N ILE A 48 -11.98 4.64 -3.75
CA ILE A 48 -12.66 4.56 -2.45
C ILE A 48 -12.67 5.94 -1.77
N SER A 49 -13.71 6.26 -1.01
CA SER A 49 -13.75 7.55 -0.29
C SER A 49 -12.69 7.62 0.82
N ASP A 50 -12.28 8.83 1.18
CA ASP A 50 -11.33 9.05 2.28
C ASP A 50 -11.85 8.48 3.60
N ILE A 51 -13.15 8.60 3.85
CA ILE A 51 -13.80 8.10 5.07
C ILE A 51 -13.78 6.57 5.13
N GLU A 52 -14.13 5.89 4.02
CA GLU A 52 -14.06 4.42 3.96
C GLU A 52 -12.65 3.92 4.21
N TRP A 53 -11.64 4.58 3.61
CA TRP A 53 -10.24 4.22 3.83
C TRP A 53 -9.82 4.46 5.29
N ILE A 54 -10.19 5.60 5.88
CA ILE A 54 -9.88 5.93 7.28
C ILE A 54 -10.48 4.88 8.23
N ASP A 55 -11.71 4.43 7.99
CA ASP A 55 -12.35 3.44 8.85
C ASP A 55 -11.71 2.04 8.72
N CYS A 56 -11.29 1.65 7.51
CA CYS A 56 -10.46 0.46 7.32
C CYS A 56 -9.09 0.58 8.01
N ALA A 57 -8.43 1.74 7.88
CA ALA A 57 -7.13 2.01 8.48
C ALA A 57 -7.20 1.95 10.01
N LYS A 58 -8.25 2.52 10.64
CA LYS A 58 -8.49 2.42 12.08
C LYS A 58 -8.54 0.97 12.54
N ARG A 59 -9.31 0.12 11.85
CA ARG A 59 -9.43 -1.30 12.18
C ARG A 59 -8.09 -2.03 12.08
N MET A 60 -7.31 -1.78 11.02
CA MET A 60 -5.96 -2.36 10.93
C MET A 60 -5.01 -1.86 12.02
N VAL A 61 -5.10 -0.58 12.41
CA VAL A 61 -4.30 -0.01 13.51
C VAL A 61 -4.67 -0.66 14.85
N GLU A 62 -5.95 -0.96 15.09
CA GLU A 62 -6.41 -1.67 16.28
C GLU A 62 -5.92 -3.13 16.29
N GLU A 63 -5.92 -3.80 15.14
CA GLU A 63 -5.51 -5.19 15.01
C GLU A 63 -3.98 -5.40 15.05
N GLU A 64 -3.22 -4.53 14.38
CA GLU A 64 -1.77 -4.73 14.15
C GLU A 64 -0.89 -3.75 14.92
N GLY A 65 -1.48 -2.66 15.42
CA GLY A 65 -0.78 -1.56 16.07
C GLY A 65 -0.29 -0.49 15.10
N LEU A 66 -0.32 0.77 15.54
CA LEU A 66 0.01 1.95 14.73
C LEU A 66 1.38 1.86 14.05
N GLY A 67 2.40 1.40 14.77
CA GLY A 67 3.76 1.29 14.22
C GLY A 67 3.83 0.31 13.04
N GLN A 68 3.19 -0.86 13.17
CA GLN A 68 3.16 -1.87 12.12
C GLN A 68 2.35 -1.38 10.91
N PHE A 69 1.20 -0.74 11.15
CA PHE A 69 0.39 -0.12 10.10
C PHE A 69 1.20 0.89 9.30
N LEU A 70 1.89 1.83 9.96
CA LEU A 70 2.70 2.84 9.27
C LEU A 70 3.89 2.22 8.51
N MET A 71 4.49 1.16 9.04
CA MET A 71 5.55 0.41 8.34
C MET A 71 5.02 -0.23 7.04
N ASN A 72 3.85 -0.88 7.11
CA ASN A 72 3.20 -1.48 5.96
C ASN A 72 2.77 -0.43 4.92
N MET A 73 2.14 0.66 5.37
CA MET A 73 1.71 1.79 4.53
C MET A 73 2.90 2.41 3.79
N LEU A 74 4.02 2.67 4.50
CA LEU A 74 5.23 3.21 3.88
C LEU A 74 5.80 2.26 2.82
N PHE A 75 5.80 0.96 3.10
CA PHE A 75 6.25 -0.05 2.14
C PHE A 75 5.40 -0.03 0.86
N VAL A 76 4.07 -0.19 0.97
CA VAL A 76 3.20 -0.24 -0.22
C VAL A 76 3.14 1.08 -0.99
N LEU A 77 3.32 2.22 -0.32
CA LEU A 77 3.43 3.53 -0.97
C LEU A 77 4.68 3.63 -1.85
N ARG A 78 5.83 3.13 -1.38
CA ARG A 78 7.07 3.11 -2.17
C ARG A 78 6.91 2.26 -3.42
N GLU A 79 6.42 1.03 -3.24
CA GLU A 79 6.17 0.10 -4.36
C GLU A 79 5.19 0.70 -5.38
N SER A 80 4.13 1.36 -4.92
CA SER A 80 3.15 2.01 -5.81
C SER A 80 3.77 3.11 -6.67
N LEU A 81 4.60 3.97 -6.06
CA LEU A 81 5.26 5.07 -6.75
C LEU A 81 6.35 4.57 -7.71
N GLU A 82 7.07 3.52 -7.33
CA GLU A 82 8.05 2.86 -8.19
C GLU A 82 7.39 2.21 -9.40
N CYS A 83 6.30 1.47 -9.20
CA CYS A 83 5.48 0.90 -10.28
C CYS A 83 4.98 1.98 -11.24
N LEU A 84 4.44 3.10 -10.72
CA LEU A 84 4.03 4.22 -11.56
C LEU A 84 5.21 4.79 -12.37
N SER A 85 6.37 4.95 -11.74
CA SER A 85 7.56 5.47 -12.42
C SER A 85 8.02 4.57 -13.57
N PHE A 86 7.91 3.25 -13.40
CA PHE A 86 8.21 2.26 -14.42
C PHE A 86 7.24 2.38 -15.60
N LEU A 87 5.92 2.37 -15.34
CA LEU A 87 4.91 2.51 -16.37
C LEU A 87 5.07 3.80 -17.18
N LEU A 88 5.41 4.91 -16.53
CA LEU A 88 5.64 6.19 -17.20
C LEU A 88 6.88 6.20 -18.11
N LYS A 89 7.92 5.40 -17.80
CA LYS A 89 9.10 5.25 -18.65
C LYS A 89 8.81 4.36 -19.86
N GLU A 90 8.12 3.25 -19.65
CA GLU A 90 7.70 2.36 -20.75
C GLU A 90 6.83 3.11 -21.78
N HIS A 91 5.85 3.90 -21.31
CA HIS A 91 5.02 4.71 -22.20
C HIS A 91 5.79 5.77 -22.99
N LYS A 92 6.95 6.21 -22.52
CA LYS A 92 7.81 7.19 -23.20
C LYS A 92 8.83 6.54 -24.14
N GLY A 93 8.93 5.21 -24.17
CA GLY A 93 9.92 4.49 -24.99
C GLY A 93 11.37 4.70 -24.51
N GLU A 94 11.56 5.11 -23.26
CA GLU A 94 12.88 5.33 -22.65
C GLU A 94 13.33 4.04 -21.94
N ASN A 95 13.95 3.13 -22.69
CA ASN A 95 14.66 1.95 -22.16
C ASN A 95 16.15 2.03 -22.48
#